data_AF-U5S0H6-F1
#
_entry.id   AF-U5S0H6-F1
#
_cell.length_a   1.000
_cell.length_b   1.000
_cell.length_c   1.000
_cell.angle_alpha   90.00
_cell.angle_beta   90.00
_cell.angle_gamma   90.00
#
_symmetry.space_group_name_H-M   'P 1'
#
loop_
_entity.id
_entity.type
_entity.pdbx_description
1 polymer ?
#
loop_
_entity_poly.entity_id
_entity_poly.type
_entity_poly.pdbx_seq_one_letter_code
_entity_poly.pdbx_strand_id
1 'polypeptide(L)' 'LELAPDKPRKFGVREFCRLCKKCADACPAQAISHEKDPKVLQPEDCEVAENPYTEKWQFDSNRCGSFWAYNGSPCINCV' A
#
# COMPACT_ATOMS: atom_id res chain seq x y z
N LEU A 1 -27.60 -4.22 -19.23
CA LEU A 1 -28.06 -3.12 -18.36
C LEU A 1 -27.08 -1.97 -18.55
N GLU A 2 -27.52 -0.79 -18.97
CA GLU A 2 -26.67 0.40 -18.89
C GLU A 2 -26.62 0.87 -17.45
N LEU A 3 -25.42 0.99 -16.90
CA LEU A 3 -25.19 1.44 -15.54
C LEU A 3 -24.43 2.77 -15.59
N ALA A 4 -24.93 3.76 -14.85
CA ALA A 4 -24.23 5.02 -14.67
C ALA A 4 -23.12 4.84 -13.61
N PRO A 5 -21.85 5.11 -13.94
CA PRO A 5 -20.76 4.99 -12.98
C PRO A 5 -20.76 6.15 -11.98
N ASP A 6 -20.41 5.84 -10.72
CA ASP A 6 -20.15 6.86 -9.70
C ASP A 6 -18.87 7.66 -9.99
N LYS A 7 -18.76 8.82 -9.36
CA LYS A 7 -17.59 9.69 -9.45
C LYS A 7 -16.58 9.40 -8.32
N PRO A 8 -15.27 9.51 -8.59
CA PRO A 8 -14.26 9.41 -7.54
C PRO A 8 -14.41 10.56 -6.53
N ARG A 9 -14.13 10.28 -5.25
CA ARG A 9 -14.18 11.26 -4.16
C ARG A 9 -12.79 11.48 -3.56
N LYS A 10 -12.46 12.75 -3.30
CA LYS A 10 -11.29 13.15 -2.51
C LYS A 10 -11.78 13.79 -1.21
N PHE A 11 -11.23 13.36 -0.07
CA PHE A 11 -11.62 13.88 1.24
C PHE A 11 -10.44 14.01 2.23
N GLY A 12 -9.21 14.11 1.71
CA GLY A 12 -8.02 14.39 2.54
C GLY A 12 -7.16 13.18 2.92
N VAL A 13 -7.50 11.96 2.48
CA VAL A 13 -6.77 10.73 2.85
C VAL A 13 -5.29 10.81 2.44
N ARG A 14 -5.03 11.32 1.24
CA ARG A 14 -3.65 11.40 0.71
C ARG A 14 -2.81 12.34 1.56
N GLU A 15 -3.36 13.50 1.88
CA GLU A 15 -2.70 14.54 2.68
C GLU A 15 -2.45 14.06 4.11
N PHE A 16 -3.41 13.34 4.69
CA PHE A 16 -3.27 12.71 6.00
C PHE A 16 -2.16 11.64 6.01
N CYS A 17 -2.16 10.72 5.03
CA CYS A 17 -1.18 9.63 4.97
C CYS A 17 0.26 10.11 4.74
N ARG A 18 0.47 11.24 4.05
CA ARG A 18 1.80 11.88 3.90
C ARG A 18 2.47 12.21 5.24
N LEU A 19 1.67 12.44 6.29
CA LEU A 19 2.12 12.86 7.62
C LEU A 19 2.02 11.74 8.67
N CYS A 20 0.93 10.96 8.65
CA CYS A 20 0.59 10.05 9.74
C CYS A 20 1.57 8.89 9.91
N LYS A 21 1.81 8.11 8.85
CA LYS A 21 2.72 6.94 8.78
C LYS A 21 2.57 5.84 9.85
N LYS A 22 1.61 5.97 10.78
CA LYS A 22 1.39 5.04 11.90
C LYS A 22 1.32 3.56 11.48
N CYS A 23 0.67 3.26 10.35
CA CYS A 23 0.58 1.90 9.84
C CYS A 23 1.94 1.34 9.39
N ALA A 24 2.81 2.17 8.82
CA ALA A 24 4.15 1.79 8.43
C ALA A 24 5.04 1.53 9.65
N ASP A 25 4.99 2.45 10.63
CA ASP A 25 5.74 2.32 11.88
C ASP A 25 5.34 1.06 12.66
N ALA A 26 4.03 0.77 12.72
CA ALA A 26 3.49 -0.38 13.46
C ALA A 26 3.59 -1.71 12.70
N CYS A 27 3.98 -1.72 11.42
CA CYS A 27 3.99 -2.96 10.64
C CYS A 27 5.09 -3.92 11.15
N PRO A 28 4.74 -5.11 11.68
CA PRO A 28 5.76 -6.02 12.22
C PRO A 28 6.68 -6.59 11.12
N ALA A 29 6.18 -6.66 9.89
CA ALA A 29 6.94 -7.10 8.71
C ALA A 29 7.75 -5.98 8.05
N GLN A 30 7.56 -4.72 8.46
CA GLN A 30 8.12 -3.54 7.80
C GLN A 30 7.90 -3.56 6.28
N ALA A 31 6.65 -3.86 5.88
CA ALA A 31 6.24 -4.06 4.50
C ALA A 31 5.64 -2.80 3.83
N ILE A 32 5.27 -1.79 4.62
CA ILE A 32 4.63 -0.57 4.12
C ILE A 32 5.69 0.52 3.95
N SER A 33 5.66 1.24 2.82
CA SER A 33 6.58 2.35 2.56
C SER A 33 6.48 3.46 3.61
N HIS A 34 7.64 3.96 4.03
CA HIS A 34 7.78 5.14 4.88
C HIS A 34 8.00 6.43 4.07
N GLU A 35 7.98 6.36 2.74
CA GLU A 35 8.15 7.52 1.86
C GLU A 35 7.06 8.55 2.12
N LYS A 36 7.42 9.84 2.10
CA LYS A 36 6.43 10.91 2.27
C LYS A 36 5.40 10.89 1.14
N ASP A 37 5.87 10.63 -0.08
CA ASP A 37 5.09 10.79 -1.31
C ASP A 37 5.00 9.44 -2.04
N PRO A 38 3.84 9.13 -2.66
CA PRO A 38 3.73 7.94 -3.50
C PRO A 38 4.58 8.12 -4.75
N LYS A 39 4.95 7.00 -5.37
CA LYS A 39 5.78 6.99 -6.58
C LYS A 39 5.10 6.16 -7.66
N VAL A 40 5.37 6.51 -8.91
CA VAL A 40 5.05 5.69 -10.07
C VAL A 40 6.31 4.92 -10.42
N LEU A 41 6.23 3.59 -10.41
CA LEU A 41 7.32 2.74 -10.89
C LEU A 41 7.23 2.57 -12.41
N GLN A 42 8.40 2.53 -13.06
CA GLN A 42 8.50 2.04 -14.43
C GLN A 42 8.55 0.51 -14.44
N PRO A 43 8.21 -0.16 -15.55
CA PRO A 43 8.26 -1.63 -15.62
C PRO A 43 9.62 -2.23 -15.24
N GLU A 44 10.71 -1.56 -15.57
CA GLU A 44 12.07 -1.96 -15.23
C GLU A 44 12.40 -1.87 -13.72
N ASP A 45 11.64 -1.07 -12.97
CA ASP A 45 11.81 -0.89 -11.53
C ASP A 45 10.87 -1.80 -10.71
N CYS A 46 9.93 -2.51 -11.35
CA CYS A 46 8.91 -3.29 -10.67
C CYS A 46 9.40 -4.69 -10.29
N GLU A 47 9.12 -5.10 -9.06
CA GLU A 47 9.13 -6.51 -8.67
C GLU A 47 7.86 -7.25 -9.14
N VAL A 48 7.86 -8.59 -9.04
CA VAL A 48 6.78 -9.47 -9.53
C VAL A 48 5.40 -9.11 -8.98
N ALA A 49 5.33 -8.59 -7.76
CA ALA A 49 4.06 -8.23 -7.10
C ALA A 49 3.72 -6.73 -7.17
N GLU A 50 4.48 -5.96 -7.96
CA GLU A 50 4.27 -4.53 -8.14
C GLU A 50 3.60 -4.22 -9.48
N ASN A 51 2.89 -3.09 -9.52
CA ASN A 51 2.18 -2.66 -10.72
C ASN A 51 2.85 -1.37 -11.24
N PRO A 52 3.37 -1.36 -12.48
CA PRO A 52 3.91 -0.16 -13.07
C PRO A 52 2.81 0.88 -13.34
N TYR A 53 3.22 2.12 -13.59
CA TYR A 53 2.33 3.23 -14.00
C TYR A 53 1.25 3.66 -13.00
N THR A 54 1.20 3.01 -11.82
CA THR A 54 0.24 3.34 -10.77
C THR A 54 0.93 4.15 -9.68
N GLU A 55 0.45 5.36 -9.46
CA GLU A 55 0.94 6.20 -8.37
C GLU A 55 0.43 5.66 -7.03
N LYS A 56 1.33 5.05 -6.25
CA LYS A 56 1.01 4.51 -4.91
C LYS A 56 2.22 4.57 -4.00
N TRP A 57 1.98 4.49 -2.69
CA TRP A 57 3.03 4.09 -1.76
C TRP A 57 3.29 2.60 -1.99
N GLN A 58 4.53 2.26 -2.31
CA GLN A 58 4.88 0.87 -2.61
C GLN A 58 4.76 0.01 -1.34
N PHE A 59 4.45 -1.26 -1.54
CA PHE A 59 4.14 -2.21 -0.49
C PHE A 59 4.76 -3.56 -0.85
N ASP A 60 5.59 -4.07 0.04
CA ASP A 60 6.23 -5.36 -0.13
C ASP A 60 5.28 -6.48 0.33
N SER A 61 4.53 -7.03 -0.63
CA SER A 61 3.59 -8.11 -0.36
C SER A 61 4.26 -9.40 0.09
N ASN A 62 5.52 -9.64 -0.33
CA ASN A 62 6.25 -10.84 0.05
C ASN A 62 6.61 -10.80 1.53
N ARG A 63 7.15 -9.68 2.02
CA ARG A 63 7.40 -9.47 3.45
C ARG A 63 6.13 -9.58 4.29
N CYS A 64 5.05 -8.94 3.85
CA CYS A 64 3.77 -9.04 4.55
C CYS A 64 3.27 -10.49 4.62
N GLY A 65 3.32 -11.21 3.51
CA GLY A 65 2.92 -12.62 3.42
C GLY A 65 3.81 -13.55 4.27
N SER A 66 5.12 -13.31 4.32
CA SER A 66 6.03 -14.06 5.21
C SER A 66 5.66 -13.89 6.68
N PHE A 67 5.26 -12.69 7.10
CA PHE A 67 4.80 -12.48 8.48
C PHE A 67 3.47 -13.18 8.76
N TRP A 68 2.55 -13.27 7.79
CA TRP A 68 1.32 -14.06 7.97
C TRP A 68 1.63 -15.54 8.21
N ALA A 69 2.56 -16.10 7.42
CA ALA A 69 3.00 -17.48 7.59
C ALA A 69 3.68 -17.70 8.95
N TYR A 70 4.52 -16.76 9.39
CA TYR A 70 5.16 -16.78 10.71
C TYR A 70 4.16 -16.65 11.86
N ASN A 71 3.22 -15.71 11.74
CA ASN A 71 2.20 -15.41 12.75
C ASN A 71 1.10 -16.49 12.82
N GLY A 72 0.96 -17.32 11.78
CA GLY A 72 -0.06 -18.37 11.69
C GLY A 72 -1.48 -17.85 11.45
N SER A 73 -1.65 -16.54 11.19
CA SER A 73 -2.95 -15.90 10.92
C SER A 73 -2.77 -14.60 10.13
N PRO A 74 -3.83 -14.07 9.48
CA PRO A 74 -3.82 -12.74 8.90
C PRO A 74 -3.40 -11.68 9.93
N CYS A 75 -2.48 -10.80 9.56
CA CYS A 75 -1.87 -9.85 10.50
C CYS A 75 -2.78 -8.67 10.86
N ILE A 76 -3.37 -8.02 9.85
CA ILE A 76 -4.32 -6.88 9.96
C ILE A 76 -3.90 -5.68 10.84
N ASN A 77 -2.68 -5.63 11.39
CA ASN A 77 -2.25 -4.60 12.34
C ASN A 77 -2.25 -3.16 11.79
N CYS A 78 -2.25 -3.02 10.47
CA CYS A 78 -2.29 -1.72 9.79
C CYS A 78 -3.72 -1.15 9.62
N VAL A 79 -4.76 -1.92 9.94
CA VAL A 79 -6.18 -1.55 9.88
C VAL A 79 -6.64 -1.09 11.25
#